data_AF-A0A6N3USL4-F1
#
_entry.id   AF-A0A6N3USL4-F1
#
_cell.length_a   1.000
_cell.length_b   1.000
_cell.length_c   1.000
_cell.angle_alpha   90.00
_cell.angle_beta   90.00
_cell.angle_gamma   90.00
#
_symmetry.space_group_name_H-M   'P 1'
#
loop_
_entity.id
_entity.type
_entity.pdbx_description
1 polymer ?
#
loop_
_entity_poly.entity_id
_entity_poly.type
_entity_poly.pdbx_seq_one_letter_code
_entity_poly.pdbx_strand_id
1 'polypeptide(L)'
;TLRTEPRASNLDLDVEHLTLSKGISLLFIYNGERRRWVLHSILDKPADSTDVSIAQPTLTNPTLTYQLSDGAWVKTAFLPTTAPEGAIIHAISYTRQSTEIADSQGHRYPIKRNDSLVFTMLNKQWQRLGKRSVELISLSQSSMGDSTFSEGQIRIARPALSQSGVVALDPTVGPTQLSNLPSDKPYTTLNVCVTSPAGSPATIQLRAYRSIGSCRTTPMSEYRHCEEGTSLFFSVQYHHSDNRSLRMGEYTGEFTLQARDNKDPNWMLPIRVVVRIHGRRLPGP
;
A
#
# COMPACT_ATOMS: atom_id res chain seq x y z
N THR A 1 1.36 -3.91 24.36
CA THR A 1 2.50 -2.99 24.22
C THR A 1 2.13 -1.96 23.17
N LEU A 2 2.14 -0.66 23.49
CA LEU A 2 1.83 0.40 22.53
C LEU A 2 2.88 0.40 21.41
N ARG A 3 2.44 0.32 20.14
CA ARG A 3 3.28 0.46 18.94
C ARG A 3 3.04 1.84 18.34
N THR A 4 4.10 2.50 17.89
CA THR A 4 4.01 3.81 17.23
C THR A 4 4.34 3.64 15.75
N GLU A 5 3.52 4.21 14.87
CA GLU A 5 3.64 4.09 13.42
C GLU A 5 3.80 5.46 12.75
N PRO A 6 5.01 6.05 12.72
CA PRO A 6 5.24 7.31 12.02
C PRO A 6 4.96 7.19 10.51
N ARG A 7 4.38 8.24 9.94
CA ARG A 7 4.18 8.38 8.49
C ARG A 7 5.53 8.60 7.81
N ALA A 8 5.86 7.74 6.86
CA ALA A 8 7.16 7.66 6.18
C ALA A 8 7.15 8.22 4.75
N SER A 9 6.06 8.88 4.32
CA SER A 9 5.88 9.32 2.93
C SER A 9 6.90 10.35 2.41
N ASN A 10 7.65 11.01 3.31
CA ASN A 10 8.73 11.94 2.97
C ASN A 10 10.14 11.39 3.30
N LEU A 11 10.26 10.07 3.50
CA LEU A 11 11.54 9.40 3.70
C LEU A 11 12.15 8.96 2.35
N ASP A 12 13.43 8.60 2.37
CA ASP A 12 14.11 7.92 1.27
C ASP A 12 13.84 6.40 1.22
N LEU A 13 13.03 5.92 2.16
CA LEU A 13 12.54 4.55 2.24
C LEU A 13 11.28 4.40 1.37
N ASP A 14 11.18 3.29 0.62
CA ASP A 14 9.99 2.99 -0.20
C ASP A 14 8.85 2.39 0.64
N VAL A 15 8.46 3.07 1.72
CA VAL A 15 7.45 2.63 2.71
C VAL A 15 6.58 3.79 3.17
N GLU A 16 5.36 3.50 3.64
CA GLU A 16 4.41 4.51 4.14
C GLU A 16 4.40 4.63 5.66
N HIS A 17 4.73 3.55 6.36
CA HIS A 17 4.81 3.51 7.81
C HIS A 17 6.06 2.73 8.23
N LEU A 18 6.66 3.16 9.33
CA LEU A 18 7.68 2.38 10.04
C LEU A 18 7.09 1.91 11.37
N THR A 19 7.46 0.71 11.83
CA THR A 19 7.11 0.28 13.18
C THR A 19 8.23 0.66 14.13
N LEU A 20 7.94 1.45 15.16
CA LEU A 20 8.90 1.75 16.22
C LEU A 20 8.71 0.79 17.40
N SER A 21 9.76 0.02 17.70
CA SER A 21 9.81 -0.91 18.83
C SER A 21 10.50 -0.29 20.05
N LYS A 22 10.12 -0.74 21.24
CA LYS A 22 10.70 -0.25 22.51
C LYS A 22 12.22 -0.44 22.51
N GLY A 23 12.96 0.65 22.77
CA GLY A 23 14.42 0.62 22.88
C GLY A 23 15.17 0.82 21.57
N ILE A 24 14.47 0.99 20.44
CA ILE A 24 15.07 1.35 19.14
C ILE A 24 14.97 2.86 18.94
N SER A 25 16.05 3.47 18.47
CA SER A 25 16.08 4.85 17.99
C SER A 25 16.46 4.86 16.52
N LEU A 26 15.67 5.56 15.72
CA LEU A 26 15.91 5.76 14.30
C LEU A 26 16.36 7.21 14.10
N LEU A 27 17.47 7.41 13.39
CA LEU A 27 17.96 8.73 13.04
C LEU A 27 17.69 9.01 11.56
N PHE A 28 17.14 10.17 11.26
CA PHE A 28 16.96 10.65 9.89
C PHE A 28 17.64 12.00 9.73
N ILE A 29 18.33 12.18 8.59
CA ILE A 29 18.99 13.44 8.24
C ILE A 29 18.29 14.01 7.00
N TYR A 30 17.81 15.25 7.09
CA TYR A 30 17.16 15.89 5.95
C TYR A 30 18.19 16.23 4.86
N ASN A 31 17.99 15.71 3.65
CA ASN A 31 18.78 16.05 2.48
C ASN A 31 18.05 17.14 1.66
N GLY A 32 18.62 18.34 1.63
CA GLY A 32 18.02 19.50 0.97
C GLY A 32 17.91 19.39 -0.55
N GLU A 33 18.85 18.71 -1.20
CA GLU A 33 18.85 18.50 -2.66
C GLU A 33 17.74 17.53 -3.08
N ARG A 34 17.58 16.44 -2.31
CA ARG A 34 16.55 15.42 -2.55
C ARG A 34 15.19 15.81 -1.98
N ARG A 35 15.14 16.86 -1.15
CA ARG A 35 13.96 17.30 -0.38
C ARG A 35 13.30 16.16 0.39
N ARG A 36 14.10 15.28 0.99
CA ARG A 36 13.65 14.08 1.70
C ARG A 36 14.46 13.84 2.95
N TRP A 37 13.85 13.21 3.94
CA TRP A 37 14.53 12.69 5.13
C TRP A 37 15.20 11.36 4.79
N VAL A 38 16.52 11.30 4.95
CA VAL A 38 17.34 10.12 4.62
C VAL A 38 17.57 9.33 5.90
N LEU A 39 17.28 8.02 5.88
CA LEU A 39 17.59 7.15 7.01
C LEU A 39 19.11 7.13 7.24
N HIS A 40 19.54 7.46 8.45
CA HIS A 40 20.92 7.26 8.86
C HIS A 40 21.10 5.80 9.30
N SER A 41 21.98 5.10 8.59
CA SER A 41 22.19 3.66 8.73
C SER A 41 23.65 3.31 8.42
N ILE A 42 24.08 2.15 8.91
CA ILE A 42 25.34 1.56 8.45
C ILE A 42 25.16 1.11 7.00
N LEU A 43 26.17 1.39 6.17
CA LEU A 43 26.22 0.90 4.80
C LEU A 43 26.91 -0.45 4.74
N ASP A 44 26.22 -1.44 4.19
CA ASP A 44 26.73 -2.78 3.91
C ASP A 44 26.72 -3.05 2.40
N LYS A 45 27.73 -3.78 1.91
CA LYS A 45 27.92 -4.12 0.50
C LYS A 45 28.48 -5.55 0.42
N PRO A 46 28.05 -6.35 -0.56
CA PRO A 46 28.63 -7.67 -0.76
C PRO A 46 30.10 -7.56 -1.19
N ALA A 47 30.89 -8.58 -0.83
CA ALA A 47 32.32 -8.67 -1.13
C ALA A 47 32.66 -9.61 -2.32
N ASP A 48 31.67 -9.93 -3.20
CA ASP A 48 31.68 -10.93 -4.31
C ASP A 48 31.54 -12.42 -3.88
N SER A 49 30.96 -13.40 -4.60
CA SER A 49 30.05 -13.43 -5.76
C SER A 49 29.41 -14.84 -5.90
N THR A 50 28.66 -15.32 -4.92
CA THR A 50 27.69 -16.41 -5.13
C THR A 50 26.47 -16.17 -4.27
N ASP A 51 26.68 -16.16 -2.95
CA ASP A 51 25.67 -15.97 -1.93
C ASP A 51 26.32 -15.30 -0.70
N VAL A 52 25.63 -14.36 -0.05
CA VAL A 52 26.17 -13.66 1.13
C VAL A 52 25.09 -13.43 2.18
N SER A 53 25.45 -13.41 3.45
CA SER A 53 24.56 -12.92 4.51
C SER A 53 24.72 -11.42 4.68
N ILE A 54 23.61 -10.69 4.71
CA ILE A 54 23.58 -9.26 5.03
C ILE A 54 24.03 -9.10 6.49
N ALA A 55 24.84 -8.08 6.76
CA ALA A 55 25.32 -7.82 8.10
C ALA A 55 24.17 -7.62 9.09
N GLN A 56 24.35 -8.13 10.30
CA GLN A 56 23.31 -8.15 11.32
C GLN A 56 23.18 -6.78 12.02
N PRO A 57 21.98 -6.15 12.01
CA PRO A 57 21.72 -4.99 12.84
C PRO A 57 21.86 -5.30 14.34
N THR A 58 22.29 -4.32 15.13
CA THR A 58 22.52 -4.44 16.57
C THR A 58 21.69 -3.43 17.35
N LEU A 59 21.62 -3.54 18.68
CA LEU A 59 20.88 -2.55 19.49
C LEU A 59 21.47 -1.14 19.38
N THR A 60 22.78 -1.03 19.17
CA THR A 60 23.46 0.27 18.98
C THR A 60 23.33 0.78 17.55
N ASN A 61 23.21 -0.11 16.56
CA ASN A 61 23.02 0.23 15.15
C ASN A 61 21.85 -0.59 14.58
N PRO A 62 20.61 -0.18 14.86
CA PRO A 62 19.42 -0.96 14.51
C PRO A 62 19.00 -0.80 13.04
N THR A 63 19.69 0.05 12.28
CA THR A 63 19.38 0.37 10.88
C THR A 63 20.57 0.05 9.99
N LEU A 64 20.30 -0.59 8.86
CA LEU A 64 21.31 -0.99 7.89
C LEU A 64 20.81 -0.77 6.46
N THR A 65 21.63 -0.12 5.63
CA THR A 65 21.40 -0.02 4.20
C THR A 65 22.29 -1.02 3.49
N TYR A 66 21.68 -1.99 2.81
CA TYR A 66 22.38 -2.98 2.00
C TYR A 66 22.37 -2.52 0.54
N GLN A 67 23.52 -2.14 0.01
CA GLN A 67 23.64 -1.51 -1.30
C GLN A 67 24.31 -2.44 -2.32
N LEU A 68 23.57 -2.78 -3.37
CA LEU A 68 24.05 -3.56 -4.50
C LEU A 68 24.51 -2.62 -5.62
N SER A 69 25.64 -2.92 -6.25
CA SER A 69 26.16 -2.18 -7.41
C SER A 69 26.86 -3.12 -8.39
N ASP A 70 27.10 -2.71 -9.63
CA ASP A 70 27.70 -3.60 -10.65
C ASP A 70 29.05 -4.21 -10.20
N GLY A 71 29.83 -3.52 -9.36
CA GLY A 71 31.08 -4.03 -8.76
C GLY A 71 30.93 -4.59 -7.34
N ALA A 72 29.70 -4.75 -6.86
CA ALA A 72 29.35 -5.37 -5.59
C ALA A 72 27.97 -6.03 -5.76
N TRP A 73 27.94 -7.10 -6.56
CA TRP A 73 26.74 -7.86 -6.91
C TRP A 73 26.84 -9.30 -6.38
N VAL A 74 25.69 -9.84 -6.02
CA VAL A 74 25.52 -11.21 -5.56
C VAL A 74 24.22 -11.77 -6.13
N LYS A 75 24.14 -13.09 -6.33
CA LYS A 75 22.91 -13.74 -6.80
C LYS A 75 21.85 -13.77 -5.70
N THR A 76 22.23 -14.22 -4.49
CA THR A 76 21.34 -14.23 -3.31
C THR A 76 22.00 -13.52 -2.13
N ALA A 77 21.27 -12.61 -1.49
CA ALA A 77 21.65 -12.04 -0.20
C ALA A 77 20.66 -12.52 0.87
N PHE A 78 21.16 -13.12 1.94
CA PHE A 78 20.35 -13.66 3.03
C PHE A 78 20.18 -12.63 4.14
N LEU A 79 18.93 -12.36 4.54
CA LEU A 79 18.65 -11.60 5.76
C LEU A 79 19.20 -12.36 6.97
N PRO A 80 19.76 -11.66 7.97
CA PRO A 80 20.36 -12.32 9.14
C PRO A 80 19.29 -13.06 9.95
N THR A 81 19.61 -14.19 10.55
CA THR A 81 18.62 -14.99 11.28
C THR A 81 18.19 -14.35 12.61
N THR A 82 18.99 -13.42 13.14
CA THR A 82 18.69 -12.69 14.38
C THR A 82 18.93 -11.20 14.21
N ALA A 83 18.14 -10.38 14.90
CA ALA A 83 18.28 -8.92 15.01
C ALA A 83 17.40 -8.42 16.17
N PRO A 84 17.65 -7.22 16.71
CA PRO A 84 16.73 -6.58 17.65
C PRO A 84 15.32 -6.41 17.05
N GLU A 85 14.30 -6.54 17.89
CA GLU A 85 12.91 -6.25 17.50
C GLU A 85 12.79 -4.79 17.01
N GLY A 86 12.26 -4.57 15.82
CA GLY A 86 12.16 -3.25 15.16
C GLY A 86 13.41 -2.83 14.39
N ALA A 87 14.44 -3.68 14.27
CA ALA A 87 15.58 -3.41 13.40
C ALA A 87 15.15 -3.32 11.92
N ILE A 88 15.78 -2.42 11.16
CA ILE A 88 15.43 -2.13 9.77
C ILE A 88 16.60 -2.46 8.85
N ILE A 89 16.31 -3.19 7.77
CA ILE A 89 17.22 -3.36 6.62
C ILE A 89 16.59 -2.69 5.40
N HIS A 90 17.30 -1.75 4.80
CA HIS A 90 16.95 -1.07 3.55
C HIS A 90 17.86 -1.57 2.43
N ALA A 91 17.36 -2.49 1.60
CA ALA A 91 18.08 -2.96 0.43
C ALA A 91 17.81 -2.05 -0.77
N ILE A 92 18.87 -1.63 -1.46
CA ILE A 92 18.81 -0.80 -2.66
C ILE A 92 19.70 -1.42 -3.73
N SER A 93 19.18 -1.52 -4.95
CA SER A 93 19.98 -2.04 -6.06
C SER A 93 20.24 -1.01 -7.15
N TYR A 94 21.50 -0.92 -7.57
CA TYR A 94 21.95 -0.21 -8.76
C TYR A 94 22.52 -1.16 -9.83
N THR A 95 22.43 -2.47 -9.60
CA THR A 95 23.02 -3.52 -10.44
C THR A 95 22.25 -3.71 -11.73
N ARG A 96 22.94 -4.07 -12.81
CA ARG A 96 22.29 -4.48 -14.07
C ARG A 96 21.64 -5.86 -13.98
N GLN A 97 22.25 -6.75 -13.20
CA GLN A 97 21.76 -8.11 -12.96
C GLN A 97 20.83 -8.13 -11.75
N SER A 98 19.78 -8.94 -11.80
CA SER A 98 18.86 -9.14 -10.68
C SER A 98 19.54 -9.87 -9.52
N THR A 99 19.14 -9.53 -8.30
CA THR A 99 19.53 -10.23 -7.06
C THR A 99 18.26 -10.72 -6.36
N GLU A 100 18.36 -11.78 -5.56
CA GLU A 100 17.31 -12.20 -4.65
C GLU A 100 17.70 -11.88 -3.20
N ILE A 101 16.82 -11.23 -2.47
CA ILE A 101 16.92 -11.14 -1.01
C ILE A 101 16.13 -12.30 -0.41
N ALA A 102 16.76 -13.17 0.36
CA ALA A 102 16.11 -14.35 0.95
C ALA A 102 16.02 -14.23 2.47
N ASP A 103 14.94 -14.73 3.07
CA ASP A 103 14.80 -14.84 4.52
C ASP A 103 15.00 -16.29 5.01
N SER A 104 15.06 -16.47 6.33
CA SER A 104 15.22 -17.78 6.95
C SER A 104 13.99 -18.70 6.84
N GLN A 105 12.84 -18.16 6.39
CA GLN A 105 11.60 -18.91 6.16
C GLN A 105 11.50 -19.42 4.70
N GLY A 106 12.50 -19.09 3.86
CA GLY A 106 12.54 -19.48 2.46
C GLY A 106 11.84 -18.50 1.52
N HIS A 107 11.32 -17.37 2.01
CA HIS A 107 10.80 -16.33 1.14
C HIS A 107 11.94 -15.68 0.36
N ARG A 108 11.69 -15.39 -0.92
CA ARG A 108 12.65 -14.75 -1.84
C ARG A 108 12.03 -13.50 -2.43
N TYR A 109 12.76 -12.40 -2.38
CA TYR A 109 12.35 -11.09 -2.84
C TYR A 109 13.30 -10.63 -3.96
N PRO A 110 12.88 -10.69 -5.23
CA PRO A 110 13.72 -10.19 -6.31
C PRO A 110 13.89 -8.68 -6.19
N ILE A 111 15.12 -8.20 -6.38
CA ILE A 111 15.49 -6.79 -6.44
C ILE A 111 16.23 -6.53 -7.75
N LYS A 112 15.70 -5.63 -8.57
CA LYS A 112 16.26 -5.22 -9.86
C LYS A 112 16.88 -3.83 -9.77
N ARG A 113 17.50 -3.38 -10.86
CA ARG A 113 18.08 -2.04 -10.95
C ARG A 113 17.06 -0.97 -10.57
N ASN A 114 17.47 -0.08 -9.66
CA ASN A 114 16.69 1.01 -9.09
C ASN A 114 15.51 0.58 -8.19
N ASP A 115 15.41 -0.69 -7.84
CA ASP A 115 14.45 -1.15 -6.83
C ASP A 115 14.97 -0.85 -5.41
N SER A 116 14.01 -0.71 -4.50
CA SER A 116 14.26 -0.61 -3.07
C SER A 116 13.31 -1.53 -2.32
N LEU A 117 13.85 -2.25 -1.34
CA LEU A 117 13.11 -3.11 -0.43
C LEU A 117 13.44 -2.71 1.01
N VAL A 118 12.43 -2.69 1.88
CA VAL A 118 12.62 -2.41 3.30
C VAL A 118 12.11 -3.59 4.09
N PHE A 119 12.84 -4.01 5.11
CA PHE A 119 12.51 -5.10 5.99
C PHE A 119 12.58 -4.63 7.43
N THR A 120 11.68 -5.12 8.28
CA THR A 120 11.71 -4.90 9.72
C THR A 120 11.69 -6.24 10.45
N MET A 121 12.44 -6.37 11.53
CA MET A 121 12.39 -7.55 12.40
C MET A 121 11.19 -7.42 13.35
N LEU A 122 10.21 -8.31 13.26
CA LEU A 122 9.04 -8.33 14.13
C LEU A 122 8.72 -9.76 14.56
N ASN A 123 8.48 -9.95 15.85
CA ASN A 123 8.25 -11.25 16.47
C ASN A 123 9.34 -12.27 16.09
N LYS A 124 10.60 -11.84 16.06
CA LYS A 124 11.77 -12.64 15.63
C LYS A 124 11.71 -13.13 14.16
N GLN A 125 10.92 -12.50 13.30
CA GLN A 125 10.87 -12.78 11.87
C GLN A 125 11.04 -11.51 11.05
N TRP A 126 11.73 -11.61 9.92
CA TRP A 126 11.80 -10.52 8.97
C TRP A 126 10.47 -10.36 8.25
N GLN A 127 9.95 -9.13 8.27
CA GLN A 127 8.77 -8.75 7.53
C GLN A 127 9.16 -7.69 6.50
N ARG A 128 8.87 -7.95 5.23
CA ARG A 128 9.00 -6.94 4.18
C ARG A 128 7.98 -5.83 4.41
N LEU A 129 8.48 -4.64 4.70
CA LEU A 129 7.73 -3.39 4.60
C LEU A 129 7.65 -2.99 3.13
N GLY A 130 6.49 -2.50 2.72
CA GLY A 130 6.35 -1.84 1.42
C GLY A 130 5.53 -0.57 1.57
N LYS A 131 5.37 0.17 0.49
CA LYS A 131 4.19 1.02 0.26
C LYS A 131 2.95 0.12 0.33
N ARG A 132 2.41 -0.15 1.51
CA ARG A 132 1.41 -1.22 1.71
C ARG A 132 0.01 -0.74 2.01
N SER A 133 -0.27 0.54 1.84
CA SER A 133 -1.60 1.11 1.99
C SER A 133 -1.69 2.42 1.24
N VAL A 134 -2.17 2.40 0.00
CA VAL A 134 -2.62 3.67 -0.55
C VAL A 134 -3.84 4.11 0.23
N GLU A 135 -3.63 5.05 1.14
CA GLU A 135 -4.65 5.58 2.02
C GLU A 135 -5.51 6.56 1.21
N LEU A 136 -6.73 6.14 0.87
CA LEU A 136 -7.71 7.06 0.29
C LEU A 136 -8.42 7.78 1.43
N ILE A 137 -8.05 9.04 1.68
CA ILE A 137 -8.66 9.89 2.70
C ILE A 137 -9.63 10.89 2.03
N SER A 138 -10.87 10.85 2.52
CA SER A 138 -11.92 11.89 2.44
C SER A 138 -12.67 12.09 1.12
N LEU A 139 -13.99 11.99 1.25
CA LEU A 139 -15.01 12.34 0.28
C LEU A 139 -16.04 13.23 0.98
N SER A 140 -15.95 14.55 0.80
CA SER A 140 -16.90 15.49 1.40
C SER A 140 -17.49 16.47 0.38
N GLN A 141 -18.75 16.27 0.02
CA GLN A 141 -19.87 17.20 0.23
C GLN A 141 -21.15 16.59 -0.36
N SER A 142 -22.28 16.74 0.34
CA SER A 142 -23.61 16.75 -0.27
C SER A 142 -24.09 18.20 -0.34
N SER A 143 -23.89 18.88 -1.47
CA SER A 143 -24.77 20.01 -1.80
C SER A 143 -25.98 19.45 -2.54
N MET A 144 -27.17 19.98 -2.24
CA MET A 144 -28.45 19.58 -2.86
C MET A 144 -28.51 20.05 -4.33
N GLY A 145 -27.62 19.53 -5.17
CA GLY A 145 -27.67 19.62 -6.63
C GLY A 145 -27.48 18.23 -7.20
N ASP A 146 -28.25 17.89 -8.24
CA ASP A 146 -28.43 16.54 -8.79
C ASP A 146 -27.16 15.84 -9.35
N SER A 147 -25.95 16.37 -9.11
CA SER A 147 -24.68 15.84 -9.63
C SER A 147 -23.53 15.75 -8.60
N THR A 148 -23.81 15.78 -7.29
CA THR A 148 -22.76 15.91 -6.27
C THR A 148 -22.33 14.55 -5.71
N PHE A 149 -21.38 13.92 -6.39
CA PHE A 149 -20.60 12.82 -5.80
C PHE A 149 -19.25 13.33 -5.35
N SER A 150 -18.68 12.65 -4.36
CA SER A 150 -17.31 12.85 -3.94
C SER A 150 -16.49 11.66 -4.45
N GLU A 151 -15.35 11.88 -5.09
CA GLU A 151 -14.45 10.83 -5.59
C GLU A 151 -13.06 10.88 -4.95
N GLY A 152 -12.60 9.69 -4.56
CA GLY A 152 -11.25 9.47 -4.11
C GLY A 152 -10.62 8.45 -5.04
N GLN A 153 -9.46 8.79 -5.58
CA GLN A 153 -8.72 7.94 -6.50
C GLN A 153 -7.29 7.70 -5.99
N ILE A 154 -6.81 6.48 -6.20
CA ILE A 154 -5.44 6.08 -5.96
C ILE A 154 -4.81 5.51 -7.22
N ARG A 155 -3.51 5.74 -7.39
CA ARG A 155 -2.70 5.09 -8.41
C ARG A 155 -1.92 3.94 -7.79
N ILE A 156 -2.09 2.75 -8.36
CA ILE A 156 -1.45 1.50 -7.94
C ILE A 156 -0.43 1.11 -9.01
N ALA A 157 0.84 1.08 -8.62
CA ALA A 157 1.91 0.58 -9.47
C ALA A 157 1.75 -0.93 -9.65
N ARG A 158 1.80 -1.42 -10.89
CA ARG A 158 1.55 -2.82 -11.26
C ARG A 158 2.61 -3.32 -12.25
N PRO A 159 2.77 -4.64 -12.44
CA PRO A 159 3.59 -5.16 -13.53
C PRO A 159 3.05 -4.68 -14.89
N ALA A 160 3.94 -4.38 -15.85
CA ALA A 160 3.53 -3.95 -17.19
C ALA A 160 2.66 -5.02 -17.87
N LEU A 161 1.61 -4.58 -18.59
CA LEU A 161 0.68 -5.45 -19.35
C LEU A 161 -0.11 -6.47 -18.52
N SER A 162 -0.11 -6.32 -17.20
CA SER A 162 -0.73 -7.32 -16.33
C SER A 162 -2.27 -7.29 -16.41
N GLN A 163 -2.97 -8.19 -15.74
CA GLN A 163 -4.42 -8.31 -15.73
C GLN A 163 -4.92 -8.14 -14.28
N SER A 164 -5.07 -6.90 -13.83
CA SER A 164 -5.25 -6.57 -12.43
C SER A 164 -6.58 -5.89 -12.17
N GLY A 165 -7.09 -6.10 -10.97
CA GLY A 165 -8.23 -5.39 -10.42
C GLY A 165 -8.11 -5.30 -8.91
N VAL A 166 -9.18 -4.85 -8.28
CA VAL A 166 -9.31 -4.71 -6.83
C VAL A 166 -10.49 -5.55 -6.35
N VAL A 167 -10.29 -6.27 -5.25
CA VAL A 167 -11.31 -7.11 -4.64
C VAL A 167 -11.45 -6.78 -3.16
N ALA A 168 -12.63 -7.08 -2.60
CA ALA A 168 -12.82 -7.08 -1.16
C ALA A 168 -12.18 -8.32 -0.52
N LEU A 169 -11.89 -8.22 0.77
CA LEU A 169 -11.48 -9.38 1.58
C LEU A 169 -12.68 -10.11 2.18
N ASP A 170 -13.81 -9.42 2.31
CA ASP A 170 -15.05 -9.92 2.90
C ASP A 170 -16.20 -9.83 1.86
N PRO A 171 -16.94 -10.92 1.59
CA PRO A 171 -18.04 -10.92 0.64
C PRO A 171 -19.22 -10.02 1.04
N THR A 172 -19.34 -9.65 2.32
CA THR A 172 -20.34 -8.68 2.79
C THR A 172 -20.01 -7.26 2.34
N VAL A 173 -18.72 -6.97 2.10
CA VAL A 173 -18.25 -5.66 1.61
C VAL A 173 -18.32 -5.58 0.09
N GLY A 174 -17.92 -6.62 -0.63
CA GLY A 174 -17.91 -6.63 -2.09
C GLY A 174 -17.38 -7.94 -2.69
N PRO A 175 -17.16 -8.01 -4.01
CA PRO A 175 -16.63 -9.20 -4.66
C PRO A 175 -15.22 -9.56 -4.15
N THR A 176 -15.01 -10.82 -3.81
CA THR A 176 -13.74 -11.35 -3.27
C THR A 176 -12.82 -11.99 -4.32
N GLN A 177 -13.27 -12.00 -5.58
CA GLN A 177 -12.57 -12.58 -6.72
C GLN A 177 -12.56 -11.61 -7.91
N LEU A 178 -11.52 -11.71 -8.72
CA LEU A 178 -11.41 -11.01 -9.99
C LEU A 178 -12.36 -11.66 -11.01
N SER A 179 -12.93 -10.86 -11.92
CA SER A 179 -13.80 -11.34 -13.00
C SER A 179 -13.38 -10.78 -14.37
N ASN A 180 -13.46 -11.61 -15.41
CA ASN A 180 -13.27 -11.17 -16.80
C ASN A 180 -14.61 -10.86 -17.50
N LEU A 181 -15.73 -11.13 -16.85
CA LEU A 181 -17.04 -10.95 -17.45
C LEU A 181 -17.45 -9.48 -17.46
N PRO A 182 -18.11 -9.00 -18.54
CA PRO A 182 -18.76 -7.70 -18.53
C PRO A 182 -19.78 -7.67 -17.40
N SER A 183 -19.66 -6.70 -16.51
CA SER A 183 -20.75 -6.42 -15.58
C SER A 183 -21.81 -5.60 -16.30
N ASP A 184 -23.07 -5.94 -16.08
CA ASP A 184 -24.21 -5.12 -16.52
C ASP A 184 -24.24 -3.75 -15.81
N LYS A 185 -23.53 -3.64 -14.68
CA LYS A 185 -23.36 -2.39 -13.95
C LYS A 185 -22.00 -1.76 -14.29
N PRO A 186 -21.93 -0.42 -14.48
CA PRO A 186 -20.67 0.25 -14.79
C PRO A 186 -19.71 0.36 -13.58
N TYR A 187 -20.11 -0.10 -12.39
CA TYR A 187 -19.35 -0.04 -11.15
C TYR A 187 -19.66 -1.22 -10.23
N THR A 188 -18.77 -1.46 -9.27
CA THR A 188 -19.02 -2.35 -8.14
C THR A 188 -19.62 -1.57 -6.98
N THR A 189 -20.70 -2.06 -6.38
CA THR A 189 -21.20 -1.50 -5.11
C THR A 189 -20.44 -2.12 -3.95
N LEU A 190 -19.89 -1.27 -3.08
CA LEU A 190 -19.29 -1.68 -1.81
C LEU A 190 -20.24 -1.33 -0.66
N ASN A 191 -20.54 -2.29 0.20
CA ASN A 191 -21.30 -2.07 1.43
C ASN A 191 -20.34 -1.95 2.60
N VAL A 192 -20.23 -0.77 3.18
CA VAL A 192 -19.21 -0.47 4.19
C VAL A 192 -19.88 -0.19 5.52
N CYS A 193 -19.44 -0.89 6.57
CA CYS A 193 -19.84 -0.60 7.93
C CYS A 193 -19.12 0.66 8.42
N VAL A 194 -19.88 1.60 8.97
CA VAL A 194 -19.41 2.87 9.52
C VAL A 194 -20.01 3.07 10.90
N THR A 195 -19.32 3.82 11.75
CA THR A 195 -19.87 4.35 13.00
C THR A 195 -20.69 5.59 12.69
N SER A 196 -21.96 5.59 13.10
CA SER A 196 -22.86 6.74 12.96
C SER A 196 -22.56 7.83 14.00
N PRO A 197 -23.15 9.04 13.87
CA PRO A 197 -23.01 10.10 14.86
C PRO A 197 -23.48 9.70 16.26
N ALA A 198 -24.41 8.74 16.35
CA ALA A 198 -24.91 8.21 17.61
C ALA A 198 -24.02 7.10 18.20
N GLY A 199 -22.90 6.77 17.55
CA GLY A 199 -21.99 5.68 17.95
C GLY A 199 -22.45 4.28 17.54
N SER A 200 -23.66 4.12 16.99
CA SER A 200 -24.16 2.83 16.50
C SER A 200 -23.60 2.50 15.10
N PRO A 201 -23.44 1.21 14.74
CA PRO A 201 -23.07 0.81 13.39
C PRO A 201 -24.16 1.21 12.39
N ALA A 202 -23.73 1.62 11.19
CA ALA A 202 -24.56 1.87 10.04
C ALA A 202 -23.85 1.37 8.77
N THR A 203 -24.60 1.11 7.71
CA THR A 203 -24.03 0.69 6.43
C THR A 203 -24.18 1.80 5.42
N ILE A 204 -23.11 2.09 4.67
CA ILE A 204 -23.13 2.98 3.52
C ILE A 204 -22.84 2.20 2.24
N GLN A 205 -23.26 2.75 1.11
CA GLN A 205 -22.93 2.25 -0.21
C GLN A 205 -21.94 3.16 -0.91
N LEU A 206 -20.88 2.59 -1.46
CA LEU A 206 -19.91 3.28 -2.30
C LEU A 206 -19.89 2.64 -3.69
N ARG A 207 -19.65 3.46 -4.71
CA ARG A 207 -19.41 2.97 -6.08
C ARG A 207 -17.91 2.87 -6.31
N ALA A 208 -17.43 1.69 -6.66
CA ALA A 208 -16.02 1.39 -6.83
C ALA A 208 -15.70 1.02 -8.28
N TYR A 209 -14.60 1.58 -8.75
CA TYR A 209 -14.17 1.57 -10.13
C TYR A 209 -12.69 1.26 -10.24
N ARG A 210 -12.28 0.78 -11.42
CA ARG A 210 -10.89 0.74 -11.83
C ARG A 210 -10.70 1.20 -13.27
N SER A 211 -9.52 1.72 -13.56
CA SER A 211 -9.03 1.91 -14.94
C SER A 211 -7.57 1.51 -15.03
N ILE A 212 -7.09 1.24 -16.25
CA ILE A 212 -5.68 0.98 -16.54
C ILE A 212 -5.23 2.10 -17.46
N GLY A 213 -4.26 2.91 -17.06
CA GLY A 213 -3.83 4.06 -17.88
C GLY A 213 -5.02 4.97 -18.25
N SER A 214 -5.17 5.26 -19.54
CA SER A 214 -6.26 6.05 -20.14
C SER A 214 -7.48 5.21 -20.54
N CYS A 215 -7.47 3.90 -20.27
CA CYS A 215 -8.53 3.00 -20.70
C CYS A 215 -9.84 3.24 -19.95
N ARG A 216 -10.93 2.75 -20.55
CA ARG A 216 -12.29 2.86 -20.00
C ARG A 216 -12.35 2.40 -18.54
N THR A 217 -13.03 3.19 -17.73
CA THR A 217 -13.39 2.84 -16.36
C THR A 217 -14.35 1.66 -16.32
N THR A 218 -14.05 0.68 -15.47
CA THR A 218 -14.80 -0.57 -15.30
C THR A 218 -15.04 -0.84 -13.81
N PRO A 219 -15.92 -1.79 -13.43
CA PRO A 219 -16.05 -2.24 -12.05
C PRO A 219 -14.71 -2.67 -11.44
N MET A 220 -14.53 -2.44 -10.15
CA MET A 220 -13.21 -2.60 -9.49
C MET A 220 -12.61 -4.00 -9.65
N SER A 221 -13.44 -5.05 -9.65
CA SER A 221 -13.00 -6.46 -9.71
C SER A 221 -12.80 -6.97 -11.13
N GLU A 222 -13.14 -6.17 -12.15
CA GLU A 222 -12.87 -6.54 -13.52
C GLU A 222 -11.37 -6.50 -13.78
N TYR A 223 -10.78 -7.47 -14.48
CA TYR A 223 -9.33 -7.51 -14.73
C TYR A 223 -8.94 -7.48 -16.21
N ARG A 224 -9.90 -7.26 -17.12
CA ARG A 224 -9.63 -7.24 -18.56
C ARG A 224 -8.44 -6.36 -18.88
N HIS A 225 -7.58 -6.94 -19.71
CA HIS A 225 -6.36 -6.31 -20.18
C HIS A 225 -6.67 -5.03 -20.93
N CYS A 226 -5.75 -4.07 -20.83
CA CYS A 226 -5.72 -2.93 -21.72
C CYS A 226 -4.28 -2.74 -22.21
N GLU A 227 -4.13 -2.55 -23.52
CA GLU A 227 -2.82 -2.42 -24.18
C GLU A 227 -2.14 -1.09 -23.83
N GLU A 228 -2.93 -0.07 -23.51
CA GLU A 228 -2.47 1.30 -23.20
C GLU A 228 -2.47 1.57 -21.69
N GLY A 229 -1.46 1.09 -20.96
CA GLY A 229 -1.27 1.58 -19.59
C GLY A 229 -0.33 0.79 -18.70
N THR A 230 0.46 1.50 -17.91
CA THR A 230 1.42 0.93 -16.94
C THR A 230 0.93 1.00 -15.50
N SER A 231 -0.25 1.58 -15.23
CA SER A 231 -0.75 1.80 -13.87
C SER A 231 -2.22 1.46 -13.75
N LEU A 232 -2.59 0.86 -12.61
CA LEU A 232 -3.97 0.61 -12.21
C LEU A 232 -4.43 1.83 -11.41
N PHE A 233 -5.53 2.45 -11.79
CA PHE A 233 -6.19 3.44 -10.96
C PHE A 233 -7.40 2.78 -10.31
N PHE A 234 -7.56 3.00 -9.01
CA PHE A 234 -8.73 2.57 -8.26
C PHE A 234 -9.44 3.81 -7.72
N SER A 235 -10.73 3.92 -8.01
CA SER A 235 -11.56 5.04 -7.59
C SER A 235 -12.74 4.54 -6.77
N VAL A 236 -13.08 5.29 -5.72
CA VAL A 236 -14.28 5.09 -4.93
C VAL A 236 -15.06 6.40 -4.90
N GLN A 237 -16.36 6.30 -5.13
CA GLN A 237 -17.26 7.44 -5.14
C GLN A 237 -18.36 7.25 -4.10
N TYR A 238 -18.61 8.32 -3.34
CA TYR A 238 -19.78 8.44 -2.48
C TYR A 238 -20.84 9.24 -3.22
N HIS A 239 -21.99 8.61 -3.46
CA HIS A 239 -23.16 9.26 -4.05
C HIS A 239 -24.24 9.41 -2.99
N HIS A 240 -24.75 10.63 -2.80
CA HIS A 240 -25.88 10.87 -1.89
C HIS A 240 -27.13 10.09 -2.33
N SER A 241 -27.33 9.90 -3.65
CA SER A 241 -28.46 9.15 -4.21
C SER A 241 -28.57 7.72 -3.68
N ASP A 242 -27.45 7.09 -3.39
CA ASP A 242 -27.37 5.69 -2.94
C ASP A 242 -27.47 5.58 -1.41
N ASN A 243 -27.41 6.72 -0.72
CA ASN A 243 -27.30 6.83 0.74
C ASN A 243 -28.32 7.81 1.33
N ARG A 244 -29.48 8.00 0.67
CA ARG A 244 -30.52 8.97 1.06
C ARG A 244 -31.09 8.74 2.48
N SER A 245 -30.96 7.52 3.01
CA SER A 245 -31.43 7.14 4.34
C SER A 245 -30.51 7.59 5.48
N LEU A 246 -29.28 8.02 5.18
CA LEU A 246 -28.35 8.49 6.20
C LEU A 246 -28.83 9.82 6.79
N ARG A 247 -28.76 9.92 8.12
CA ARG A 247 -29.11 11.13 8.86
C ARG A 247 -27.96 12.12 8.82
N MET A 248 -28.21 13.34 9.26
CA MET A 248 -27.16 14.36 9.40
C MET A 248 -26.13 13.96 10.45
N GLY A 249 -24.88 14.40 10.25
CA GLY A 249 -23.77 14.18 11.18
C GLY A 249 -22.56 13.52 10.52
N GLU A 250 -21.60 13.18 11.37
CA GLU A 250 -20.35 12.54 10.96
C GLU A 250 -20.43 11.01 11.01
N TYR A 251 -20.09 10.37 9.91
CA TYR A 251 -19.94 8.93 9.82
C TYR A 251 -18.48 8.60 9.51
N THR A 252 -17.90 7.68 10.27
CA THR A 252 -16.51 7.24 10.10
C THR A 252 -16.46 5.74 9.94
N GLY A 253 -15.69 5.25 8.98
CA GLY A 253 -15.45 3.82 8.85
C GLY A 253 -14.14 3.53 8.15
N GLU A 254 -13.72 2.28 8.28
CA GLU A 254 -12.50 1.78 7.70
C GLU A 254 -12.76 0.39 7.13
N PHE A 255 -12.23 0.12 5.95
CA PHE A 255 -12.26 -1.21 5.38
C PHE A 255 -11.03 -1.45 4.51
N THR A 256 -10.73 -2.74 4.30
CA THR A 256 -9.56 -3.17 3.55
C THR A 256 -9.98 -3.88 2.28
N LEU A 257 -9.36 -3.49 1.18
CA LEU A 257 -9.44 -4.15 -0.11
C LEU A 257 -8.05 -4.69 -0.48
N GLN A 258 -7.97 -5.39 -1.60
CA GLN A 258 -6.71 -5.90 -2.12
C GLN A 258 -6.68 -5.76 -3.64
N ALA A 259 -5.64 -5.11 -4.17
CA ALA A 259 -5.32 -5.23 -5.58
C ALA A 259 -4.66 -6.58 -5.83
N ARG A 260 -5.09 -7.24 -6.91
CA ARG A 260 -4.58 -8.56 -7.33
C ARG A 260 -4.30 -8.56 -8.82
N ASP A 261 -3.42 -9.46 -9.24
CA ASP A 261 -3.19 -9.77 -10.63
C ASP A 261 -3.70 -11.18 -10.96
N ASN A 262 -4.34 -11.33 -12.11
CA ASN A 262 -4.85 -12.60 -12.58
C ASN A 262 -3.74 -13.54 -13.09
N LYS A 263 -2.61 -13.00 -13.55
CA LYS A 263 -1.47 -13.78 -14.07
C LYS A 263 -0.35 -13.96 -13.05
N ASP A 264 -0.22 -13.03 -12.11
CA ASP A 264 0.75 -13.12 -11.02
C ASP A 264 0.04 -13.21 -9.65
N PRO A 265 -0.24 -14.41 -9.13
CA PRO A 265 -0.93 -14.58 -7.85
C PRO A 265 -0.12 -14.09 -6.65
N ASN A 266 1.20 -13.87 -6.81
CA ASN A 266 2.06 -13.34 -5.77
C ASN A 266 2.01 -11.80 -5.72
N TRP A 267 1.50 -11.15 -6.77
CA TRP A 267 1.26 -9.71 -6.76
C TRP A 267 -0.06 -9.40 -6.06
N MET A 268 0.05 -9.06 -4.79
CA MET A 268 -1.06 -8.61 -3.96
C MET A 268 -0.69 -7.33 -3.22
N LEU A 269 -1.57 -6.33 -3.29
CA LEU A 269 -1.38 -5.06 -2.59
C LEU A 269 -2.60 -4.75 -1.71
N PRO A 270 -2.46 -4.74 -0.37
CA PRO A 270 -3.52 -4.25 0.50
C PRO A 270 -3.83 -2.77 0.24
N ILE A 271 -5.11 -2.42 0.27
CA ILE A 271 -5.59 -1.04 0.15
C ILE A 271 -6.46 -0.78 1.37
N ARG A 272 -6.05 0.21 2.18
CA ARG A 272 -6.81 0.66 3.34
C ARG A 272 -7.62 1.89 2.93
N VAL A 273 -8.94 1.81 3.05
CA VAL A 273 -9.84 2.91 2.73
C VAL A 273 -10.41 3.47 4.02
N VAL A 274 -10.20 4.77 4.26
CA VAL A 274 -10.76 5.48 5.41
C VAL A 274 -11.86 6.40 4.91
N VAL A 275 -13.07 6.14 5.37
CA VAL A 275 -14.25 6.92 5.00
C VAL A 275 -14.60 7.86 6.14
N ARG A 276 -14.75 9.14 5.78
CA ARG A 276 -15.33 10.16 6.64
C ARG A 276 -16.38 10.91 5.82
N ILE A 277 -17.64 10.76 6.20
CA ILE A 277 -18.77 11.44 5.56
C ILE A 277 -19.31 12.45 6.56
N HIS A 278 -19.54 13.67 6.09
CA HIS A 278 -20.12 14.73 6.91
C HIS A 278 -21.38 15.26 6.24
N GLY A 279 -22.54 14.88 6.77
CA GLY A 279 -23.83 15.42 6.33
C GLY A 279 -24.05 16.80 6.93
N ARG A 280 -24.06 17.84 6.09
CA ARG A 280 -24.45 19.21 6.50
C ARG A 280 -25.87 19.52 6.04
N ARG A 281 -26.67 20.08 6.93
CA ARG A 281 -27.85 20.85 6.54
C ARG A 281 -27.35 22.21 6.08
N LEU A 282 -27.51 22.55 4.81
CA LEU A 282 -27.40 23.97 4.41
C LEU A 282 -28.52 24.72 5.13
N PRO A 283 -28.25 25.91 5.71
CA PRO A 283 -29.35 26.81 6.05
C PRO A 283 -30.16 27.02 4.77
N GLY A 284 -31.44 26.63 4.79
CA GLY A 284 -32.37 27.06 3.74
C GLY A 284 -32.62 28.57 3.85
N PRO A 285 -33.23 29.19 2.82
CA PRO A 285 -33.51 30.63 2.83
C PRO A 285 -34.30 31.07 4.07
#